data_AF-A0A257U9P7-F1
#
_entry.id   AF-A0A257U9P7-F1
#
_cell.length_a   1.000
_cell.length_b   1.000
_cell.length_c   1.000
_cell.angle_alpha   90.00
_cell.angle_beta   90.00
_cell.angle_gamma   90.00
#
_symmetry.space_group_name_H-M   'P 1'
#
loop_
_entity.id
_entity.type
_entity.pdbx_description
1 polymer ?
#
loop_
_entity_poly.entity_id
_entity_poly.type
_entity_poly.pdbx_seq_one_letter_code
_entity_poly.pdbx_strand_id
1 'polypeptide(L)'
;MRTANDQSRLDQAATVSPAFLTFNPNDLENGLRMQWGADVTYYYKSLGIMSGYQGGFQDYSTSPTTPVRTRVPLSGYEVSLFYFLTGEEITRRGYLLQPRNPLGEIGGTRGDNPRRGFGAIELFGRFANMHLGGDVLSSGLATSTSANNANVTDIGFNWYLVHYVKLTVDWQYSDYNRPVALTPGSTTTFNNLFWFRSQIYF
;
A
#
# COMPACT_ATOMS: atom_id res chain seq x y z
N MET A 1 -10.63 8.17 -2.41
CA MET A 1 -10.05 6.81 -2.50
C MET A 1 -9.75 6.36 -1.08
N ARG A 2 -10.29 5.21 -0.69
CA ARG A 2 -10.13 4.63 0.65
C ARG A 2 -8.84 3.82 0.66
N THR A 3 -7.95 4.07 1.62
CA THR A 3 -6.71 3.27 1.75
C THR A 3 -7.07 1.89 2.31
N ALA A 4 -6.14 0.92 2.28
CA ALA A 4 -6.41 -0.46 2.74
C ALA A 4 -6.95 -0.55 4.19
N ASN A 5 -6.81 0.52 4.99
CA ASN A 5 -7.29 0.60 6.37
C ASN A 5 -8.76 1.06 6.51
N ASP A 6 -9.38 1.59 5.45
CA ASP A 6 -10.74 2.17 5.45
C ASP A 6 -11.86 1.12 5.26
N GLN A 7 -11.54 -0.18 5.38
CA GLN A 7 -12.55 -1.24 5.41
C GLN A 7 -13.21 -1.41 6.79
N SER A 8 -12.64 -0.80 7.83
CA SER A 8 -13.23 -0.73 9.16
C SER A 8 -14.27 0.40 9.20
N ARG A 9 -15.49 0.09 9.66
CA ARG A 9 -16.55 1.10 9.96
C ARG A 9 -16.36 1.81 11.31
N LEU A 10 -15.27 1.54 12.02
CA LEU A 10 -14.98 2.21 13.29
C LEU A 10 -14.39 3.59 13.00
N ASP A 11 -14.90 4.62 13.68
CA ASP A 11 -14.43 6.01 13.57
C ASP A 11 -12.91 6.16 13.79
N GLN A 12 -12.31 5.20 14.49
CA GLN A 12 -10.86 5.15 14.75
C GLN A 12 -10.04 4.76 13.51
N ALA A 13 -10.59 4.06 12.51
CA ALA A 13 -9.81 3.69 11.32
C ALA A 13 -9.37 4.92 10.51
N ALA A 14 -10.22 5.95 10.47
CA ALA A 14 -9.88 7.23 9.82
C ALA A 14 -8.72 7.95 10.52
N THR A 15 -8.54 7.75 11.84
CA THR A 15 -7.39 8.33 12.57
C THR A 15 -6.08 7.62 12.32
N VAL A 16 -6.12 6.36 11.86
CA VAL A 16 -4.94 5.52 11.65
C VAL A 16 -4.43 5.64 10.20
N SER A 17 -5.31 6.00 9.26
CA SER A 17 -4.94 6.30 7.87
C SER A 17 -5.89 7.35 7.30
N PRO A 18 -5.57 8.66 7.41
CA PRO A 18 -6.47 9.71 6.96
C PRO A 18 -6.63 9.72 5.44
N ALA A 19 -7.83 10.02 4.97
CA ALA A 19 -8.08 10.27 3.56
C ALA A 19 -7.35 11.56 3.15
N PHE A 20 -6.46 11.48 2.15
CA PHE A 20 -5.72 12.67 1.71
C PHE A 20 -6.55 13.63 0.86
N LEU A 21 -7.60 13.14 0.21
CA LEU A 21 -8.55 13.92 -0.57
C LEU A 21 -9.98 13.43 -0.31
N THR A 22 -10.87 14.39 -0.06
CA THR A 22 -12.31 14.19 0.06
C THR A 22 -13.03 15.08 -0.93
N PHE A 23 -13.92 14.50 -1.73
CA PHE A 23 -14.79 15.24 -2.64
C PHE A 23 -15.90 15.96 -1.87
N ASN A 24 -16.50 16.99 -2.47
CA ASN A 24 -17.67 17.62 -1.86
C ASN A 24 -18.88 16.66 -1.92
N PRO A 25 -19.84 16.76 -0.97
CA PRO A 25 -20.93 15.77 -0.84
C PRO A 25 -21.82 15.59 -2.07
N ASN A 26 -21.89 16.58 -2.96
CA ASN A 26 -22.73 16.56 -4.16
C ASN A 26 -21.96 16.17 -5.43
N ASP A 27 -20.66 15.91 -5.32
CA ASP A 27 -19.87 15.52 -6.46
C ASP A 27 -20.12 14.06 -6.82
N LEU A 28 -20.28 13.81 -8.12
CA LEU A 28 -20.67 12.53 -8.66
C LEU A 28 -19.68 12.13 -9.76
N GLU A 29 -19.32 10.86 -9.79
CA GLU A 29 -18.67 10.27 -10.95
C GLU A 29 -19.65 10.31 -12.13
N ASN A 30 -19.33 11.06 -13.18
CA ASN A 30 -20.22 11.25 -14.32
C ASN A 30 -19.40 11.50 -15.61
N GLY A 31 -19.28 10.46 -16.43
CA GLY A 31 -18.63 10.53 -17.73
C GLY A 31 -17.65 9.39 -17.94
N LEU A 32 -16.62 9.65 -18.74
CA LEU A 32 -15.64 8.63 -19.09
C LEU A 32 -14.65 8.41 -17.95
N ARG A 33 -14.19 7.17 -17.82
CA ARG A 33 -13.05 6.80 -17.00
C ARG A 33 -12.11 5.97 -17.86
N MET A 34 -10.82 6.29 -17.79
CA MET A 34 -9.77 5.53 -18.45
C MET A 34 -8.62 5.32 -17.48
N GLN A 35 -8.04 4.13 -17.50
CA GLN A 35 -6.88 3.76 -16.69
C GLN A 35 -5.91 2.95 -17.52
N TRP A 36 -4.62 3.14 -17.27
CA TRP A 36 -3.53 2.37 -17.87
C TRP A 36 -2.41 2.20 -16.84
N GLY A 37 -1.56 1.21 -17.08
CA GLY A 37 -0.42 0.96 -16.21
C GLY A 37 0.64 0.12 -16.89
N ALA A 38 1.83 0.15 -16.31
CA ALA A 38 2.96 -0.67 -16.72
C ALA A 38 3.76 -1.05 -15.47
N ASP A 39 4.18 -2.32 -15.43
CA ASP A 39 4.89 -2.89 -14.29
C ASP A 39 6.15 -3.63 -14.77
N VAL A 40 7.21 -3.49 -14.00
CA VAL A 40 8.49 -4.18 -14.20
C VAL A 40 8.86 -4.88 -12.91
N THR A 41 9.32 -6.11 -13.03
CA THR A 41 9.85 -6.87 -11.90
C THR A 41 11.16 -7.53 -12.30
N TYR A 42 12.15 -7.42 -11.43
CA TYR A 42 13.46 -8.01 -11.59
C TYR A 42 13.85 -8.81 -10.35
N TYR A 43 14.39 -10.00 -10.56
CA TYR A 43 14.86 -10.88 -9.49
C TYR A 43 16.32 -11.25 -9.73
N TYR A 44 17.12 -11.20 -8.68
CA TYR A 44 18.48 -11.69 -8.68
C TYR A 44 18.82 -12.31 -7.33
N LYS A 45 18.84 -13.65 -7.28
CA LYS A 45 19.06 -14.43 -6.05
C LYS A 45 18.05 -14.02 -4.97
N SER A 46 18.54 -13.57 -3.82
CA SER A 46 17.75 -13.13 -2.68
C SER A 46 17.16 -11.73 -2.83
N LEU A 47 17.61 -10.96 -3.82
CA LEU A 47 17.10 -9.62 -4.11
C LEU A 47 15.96 -9.69 -5.13
N GLY A 48 14.92 -8.90 -4.92
CA GLY A 48 14.05 -8.50 -6.02
C GLY A 48 13.59 -7.07 -5.90
N ILE A 49 13.25 -6.53 -7.07
CA ILE A 49 12.83 -5.15 -7.28
C ILE A 49 11.55 -5.20 -8.11
N MET A 50 10.56 -4.43 -7.69
CA MET A 50 9.30 -4.25 -8.41
C MET A 50 9.06 -2.75 -8.59
N SER A 51 8.59 -2.35 -9.75
CA SER A 51 8.15 -0.98 -9.96
C SER A 51 6.95 -0.96 -10.89
N GLY A 52 6.00 -0.08 -10.57
CA GLY A 52 4.79 0.12 -11.33
C GLY A 52 4.55 1.60 -11.58
N TYR A 53 3.98 1.92 -12.73
CA TYR A 53 3.41 3.22 -13.02
C TYR A 53 1.95 3.04 -13.41
N GLN A 54 1.09 3.91 -12.91
CA GLN A 54 -0.34 3.93 -13.21
C GLN A 54 -0.75 5.34 -13.63
N GLY A 55 -1.60 5.42 -14.64
CA GLY A 55 -2.14 6.68 -15.15
C GLY A 55 -3.60 6.54 -15.52
N GLY A 56 -4.31 7.66 -15.60
CA GLY A 56 -5.73 7.65 -15.91
C GLY A 56 -6.35 9.02 -15.96
N PHE A 57 -7.66 9.01 -16.22
CA PHE A 57 -8.53 10.14 -15.92
C PHE A 57 -9.92 9.64 -15.55
N GLN A 58 -10.67 10.47 -14.83
CA GLN A 58 -12.07 10.24 -14.51
C GLN A 58 -12.86 11.54 -14.57
N ASP A 59 -14.02 11.49 -15.22
CA ASP A 59 -14.92 12.63 -15.33
C ASP A 59 -15.87 12.70 -14.12
N TYR A 60 -16.00 13.89 -13.53
CA TYR A 60 -16.88 14.19 -12.40
C TYR A 60 -17.82 15.35 -12.72
N SER A 61 -18.94 15.43 -12.02
CA SER A 61 -19.84 16.58 -12.02
C SER A 61 -20.14 17.02 -10.58
N THR A 62 -20.27 18.32 -10.35
CA THR A 62 -20.62 18.91 -9.04
C THR A 62 -22.12 18.85 -8.72
N SER A 63 -22.92 18.37 -9.68
CA SER A 63 -24.37 18.21 -9.50
C SER A 63 -24.94 17.17 -10.48
N PRO A 64 -25.97 16.40 -10.08
CA PRO A 64 -26.65 15.45 -10.96
C PRO A 64 -27.29 16.10 -12.19
N THR A 65 -27.62 17.39 -12.11
CA THR A 65 -28.33 18.12 -13.16
C THR A 65 -27.42 18.95 -14.06
N THR A 66 -26.13 19.07 -13.70
CA THR A 66 -25.17 19.88 -14.46
C THR A 66 -24.59 19.05 -15.61
N PRO A 67 -24.65 19.52 -16.87
CA PRO A 67 -24.06 18.84 -18.01
C PRO A 67 -22.53 19.01 -18.08
N VAL A 68 -21.99 19.98 -17.34
CA VAL A 68 -20.55 20.24 -17.26
C VAL A 68 -19.86 19.13 -16.50
N ARG A 69 -18.80 18.59 -17.09
CA ARG A 69 -17.96 17.55 -16.50
C ARG A 69 -16.54 18.08 -16.36
N THR A 70 -15.92 17.81 -15.22
CA THR A 70 -14.49 18.02 -15.02
C THR A 70 -13.78 16.70 -15.19
N ARG A 71 -12.83 16.66 -16.13
CA ARG A 71 -11.91 15.54 -16.26
C ARG A 71 -10.76 15.70 -15.27
N VAL A 72 -10.67 14.79 -14.30
CA VAL A 72 -9.57 14.77 -13.33
C VAL A 72 -8.54 13.73 -13.78
N PRO A 73 -7.34 14.15 -14.22
CA PRO A 73 -6.27 13.20 -14.50
C PRO A 73 -5.73 12.61 -13.18
N LEU A 74 -5.31 11.35 -13.22
CA LEU A 74 -4.70 10.66 -12.10
C LEU A 74 -3.39 10.01 -12.57
N SER A 75 -2.37 10.04 -11.71
CA SER A 75 -1.12 9.35 -11.96
C SER A 75 -0.50 8.87 -10.65
N GLY A 76 0.29 7.82 -10.71
CA GLY A 76 1.06 7.36 -9.57
C GLY A 76 2.13 6.37 -9.99
N TYR A 77 3.09 6.17 -9.10
CA TYR A 77 4.12 5.16 -9.29
C TYR A 77 4.48 4.52 -7.97
N GLU A 78 5.06 3.33 -8.03
CA GLU A 78 5.68 2.70 -6.89
C GLU A 78 6.99 2.02 -7.27
N VAL A 79 7.88 1.91 -6.28
CA VAL A 79 9.10 1.12 -6.32
C VAL A 79 9.19 0.35 -5.02
N SER A 80 9.33 -0.97 -5.11
CA SER A 80 9.51 -1.87 -3.99
C SER A 80 10.79 -2.66 -4.14
N LEU A 81 11.49 -2.89 -3.03
CA LEU A 81 12.67 -3.72 -2.93
C LEU A 81 12.47 -4.73 -1.81
N PHE A 82 12.95 -5.95 -2.01
CA PHE A 82 12.92 -6.99 -1.01
C PHE A 82 14.18 -7.85 -1.06
N TYR A 83 14.62 -8.30 0.10
CA TYR A 83 15.85 -9.06 0.24
C TYR A 83 15.74 -10.13 1.33
N PHE A 84 16.02 -11.39 0.97
CA PHE A 84 16.08 -12.51 1.93
C PHE A 84 17.41 -12.56 2.67
N LEU A 85 17.38 -12.21 3.97
CA LEU A 85 18.55 -12.30 4.85
C LEU A 85 19.00 -13.74 5.08
N THR A 86 18.06 -14.68 5.01
CA THR A 86 18.27 -16.11 5.26
C THR A 86 18.68 -16.90 4.00
N GLY A 87 18.88 -16.22 2.86
CA GLY A 87 19.47 -16.78 1.65
C GLY A 87 18.51 -17.58 0.78
N GLU A 88 17.19 -17.44 0.97
CA GLU A 88 16.19 -17.85 0.00
C GLU A 88 16.40 -17.08 -1.30
N GLU A 89 16.15 -17.74 -2.42
CA GLU A 89 16.23 -17.12 -3.74
C GLU A 89 14.82 -17.10 -4.34
N ILE A 90 14.44 -15.94 -4.90
CA ILE A 90 13.20 -15.82 -5.65
C ILE A 90 13.53 -15.82 -7.13
N THR A 91 12.87 -16.70 -7.88
CA THR A 91 12.83 -16.64 -9.34
C THR A 91 11.49 -16.10 -9.85
N ARG A 92 10.43 -16.19 -9.02
CA ARG A 92 9.09 -15.62 -9.26
C ARG A 92 8.28 -15.53 -7.98
N ARG A 93 7.38 -14.55 -7.86
CA ARG A 93 6.34 -14.52 -6.81
C ARG A 93 5.02 -15.10 -7.36
N GLY A 94 4.86 -16.42 -7.23
CA GLY A 94 3.61 -17.11 -7.60
C GLY A 94 3.27 -18.33 -6.73
N TYR A 95 4.20 -18.73 -5.85
CA TYR A 95 4.03 -19.85 -4.93
C TYR A 95 4.33 -19.38 -3.51
N LEU A 96 3.72 -20.04 -2.53
CA LEU A 96 4.07 -19.84 -1.13
C LEU A 96 5.55 -20.14 -0.93
N LEU A 97 6.25 -19.22 -0.25
CA LEU A 97 7.66 -19.39 0.03
C LEU A 97 7.84 -20.57 0.99
N GLN A 98 8.75 -21.48 0.66
CA GLN A 98 9.22 -22.51 1.58
C GLN A 98 10.58 -22.07 2.16
N PRO A 99 10.68 -21.78 3.47
CA PRO A 99 11.96 -21.45 4.10
C PRO A 99 12.99 -22.55 3.89
N ARG A 100 14.26 -22.19 3.65
CA ARG A 100 15.35 -23.18 3.53
C ARG A 100 15.60 -23.91 4.85
N ASN A 101 15.40 -23.20 5.96
CA ASN A 101 15.48 -23.73 7.31
C ASN A 101 14.20 -23.33 8.08
N PRO A 102 13.07 -24.06 7.91
CA PRO A 102 11.83 -23.76 8.62
C PRO A 102 12.02 -23.74 10.13
N LEU A 103 11.23 -22.91 10.82
CA LEU A 103 11.18 -22.90 12.28
C LEU A 103 10.90 -24.32 12.77
N GLY A 104 11.79 -24.85 13.61
CA GLY A 104 11.86 -26.28 13.90
C GLY A 104 10.53 -26.89 14.36
N GLU A 105 10.34 -28.18 14.07
CA GLU A 105 9.32 -28.98 14.74
C GLU A 105 9.49 -28.85 16.26
N ILE A 106 8.48 -28.33 16.95
CA ILE A 106 8.40 -28.43 18.41
C ILE A 106 8.10 -29.90 18.72
N GLY A 107 9.14 -30.74 18.74
CA GLY A 107 9.03 -32.18 18.99
C GLY A 107 9.76 -33.03 17.97
N GLY A 108 11.09 -32.98 17.94
CA GLY A 108 11.87 -33.87 17.08
C GLY A 108 11.65 -35.34 17.45
N THR A 109 11.39 -36.20 16.46
CA THR A 109 11.66 -37.62 16.61
C THR A 109 13.17 -37.85 16.51
N ARG A 110 13.69 -38.38 17.62
CA ARG A 110 15.04 -38.92 17.88
C ARG A 110 15.73 -39.46 16.62
N GLY A 111 16.87 -38.90 16.22
CA GLY A 111 17.80 -39.59 15.31
C GLY A 111 18.73 -38.69 14.53
N ASP A 112 18.19 -37.75 13.75
CA ASP A 112 18.96 -37.06 12.73
C ASP A 112 19.00 -35.55 13.01
N ASN A 113 20.20 -35.04 13.31
CA ASN A 113 20.58 -33.64 13.49
C ASN A 113 19.42 -32.62 13.31
N PRO A 114 18.68 -32.24 14.37
CA PRO A 114 17.58 -31.30 14.25
C PRO A 114 18.19 -29.91 14.07
N ARG A 115 18.46 -29.51 12.83
CA ARG A 115 18.75 -28.11 12.53
C ARG A 115 17.48 -27.33 12.87
N ARG A 116 17.46 -26.74 14.07
CA ARG A 116 16.47 -25.73 14.44
C ARG A 116 16.62 -24.58 13.45
N GLY A 117 15.75 -24.51 12.47
CA GLY A 117 15.68 -23.35 11.59
C GLY A 117 15.01 -22.19 12.33
N PHE A 118 15.27 -20.97 11.87
CA PHE A 118 14.58 -19.78 12.34
C PHE A 118 13.49 -19.34 11.35
N GLY A 119 13.18 -20.13 10.31
CA GLY A 119 12.36 -19.69 9.19
C GLY A 119 13.15 -18.83 8.20
N ALA A 120 12.44 -18.13 7.31
CA ALA A 120 13.02 -17.18 6.38
C ALA A 120 12.67 -15.75 6.77
N ILE A 121 13.65 -14.84 6.71
CA ILE A 121 13.46 -13.41 6.96
C ILE A 121 13.71 -12.64 5.68
N GLU A 122 12.69 -11.92 5.23
CA GLU A 122 12.74 -11.02 4.09
C GLU A 122 12.57 -9.59 4.59
N LEU A 123 13.57 -8.74 4.36
CA LEU A 123 13.41 -7.31 4.49
C LEU A 123 12.67 -6.77 3.27
N PHE A 124 11.86 -5.74 3.46
CA PHE A 124 11.28 -5.00 2.35
C PHE A 124 11.25 -3.50 2.62
N GLY A 125 11.31 -2.75 1.53
CA GLY A 125 11.07 -1.32 1.51
C GLY A 125 10.25 -0.97 0.28
N ARG A 126 9.33 -0.02 0.41
CA ARG A 126 8.52 0.48 -0.69
C ARG A 126 8.39 1.99 -0.61
N PHE A 127 8.42 2.63 -1.76
CA PHE A 127 7.99 4.01 -1.93
C PHE A 127 6.90 4.06 -2.98
N ALA A 128 5.84 4.82 -2.71
CA ALA A 128 4.74 5.04 -3.65
C ALA A 128 4.31 6.50 -3.65
N ASN A 129 3.89 6.99 -4.80
CA ASN A 129 3.32 8.31 -4.99
C ASN A 129 1.97 8.19 -5.71
N MET A 130 1.02 9.03 -5.31
CA MET A 130 -0.25 9.24 -6.02
C MET A 130 -0.54 10.73 -6.17
N HIS A 131 -0.91 11.14 -7.38
CA HIS A 131 -1.27 12.49 -7.73
C HIS A 131 -2.61 12.55 -8.46
N LEU A 132 -3.45 13.52 -8.08
CA LEU A 132 -4.65 13.92 -8.80
C LEU A 132 -4.45 15.33 -9.37
N GLY A 133 -4.87 15.53 -10.62
CA GLY A 133 -4.73 16.81 -11.30
C GLY A 133 -5.33 17.98 -10.53
N GLY A 134 -4.74 19.17 -10.70
CA GLY A 134 -5.20 20.40 -10.06
C GLY A 134 -6.67 20.75 -10.38
N ASP A 135 -7.22 20.19 -11.45
CA ASP A 135 -8.63 20.29 -11.85
C ASP A 135 -9.58 19.92 -10.70
N VAL A 136 -9.21 18.95 -9.87
CA VAL A 136 -10.02 18.54 -8.70
C VAL A 136 -10.21 19.70 -7.72
N LEU A 137 -9.25 20.62 -7.64
CA LEU A 137 -9.29 21.79 -6.76
C LEU A 137 -9.89 23.00 -7.47
N SER A 138 -9.46 23.27 -8.71
CA SER A 138 -9.89 24.46 -9.45
C SER A 138 -11.33 24.39 -9.95
N SER A 139 -11.89 23.19 -10.14
CA SER A 139 -13.29 23.04 -10.54
C SER A 139 -14.26 22.87 -9.36
N GLY A 140 -13.78 23.03 -8.11
CA GLY A 140 -14.60 22.93 -6.92
C GLY A 140 -15.10 21.52 -6.61
N LEU A 141 -14.43 20.46 -7.09
CA LEU A 141 -14.68 19.07 -6.68
C LEU A 141 -14.09 18.75 -5.30
N ALA A 142 -13.13 19.56 -4.86
CA ALA A 142 -12.61 19.55 -3.50
C ALA A 142 -12.29 21.00 -3.11
N THR A 143 -12.11 21.24 -1.82
CA THR A 143 -11.72 22.57 -1.35
C THR A 143 -10.35 22.95 -1.92
N SER A 144 -10.13 24.22 -2.22
CA SER A 144 -8.86 24.71 -2.78
C SER A 144 -7.65 24.50 -1.85
N THR A 145 -7.88 24.15 -0.58
CA THR A 145 -6.87 23.83 0.44
C THR A 145 -6.62 22.32 0.60
N SER A 146 -7.42 21.46 -0.03
CA SER A 146 -7.26 20.00 0.03
C SER A 146 -5.97 19.54 -0.65
N ALA A 147 -5.38 18.46 -0.14
CA ALA A 147 -4.23 17.80 -0.76
C ALA A 147 -4.66 17.03 -2.02
N ASN A 148 -3.78 17.00 -3.01
CA ASN A 148 -3.97 16.24 -4.26
C ASN A 148 -2.71 15.45 -4.63
N ASN A 149 -1.74 15.36 -3.72
CA ASN A 149 -0.57 14.53 -3.86
C ASN A 149 -0.26 13.87 -2.51
N ALA A 150 0.02 12.57 -2.55
CA ALA A 150 0.39 11.78 -1.39
C ALA A 150 1.58 10.90 -1.71
N ASN A 151 2.55 10.84 -0.80
CA ASN A 151 3.64 9.87 -0.83
C ASN A 151 3.49 8.90 0.34
N VAL A 152 3.94 7.66 0.14
CA VAL A 152 3.95 6.62 1.15
C VAL A 152 5.28 5.88 1.09
N THR A 153 5.93 5.74 2.24
CA THR A 153 7.12 4.92 2.42
C THR A 153 6.80 3.80 3.41
N ASP A 154 7.04 2.56 3.02
CA ASP A 154 6.92 1.39 3.90
C ASP A 154 8.30 0.79 4.12
N ILE A 155 8.61 0.42 5.37
CA ILE A 155 9.80 -0.35 5.72
C ILE A 155 9.39 -1.42 6.70
N GLY A 156 9.78 -2.67 6.43
CA GLY A 156 9.38 -3.77 7.27
C GLY A 156 10.12 -5.06 6.96
N PHE A 157 9.62 -6.13 7.57
CA PHE A 157 10.08 -7.47 7.27
C PHE A 157 8.93 -8.48 7.28
N ASN A 158 9.11 -9.52 6.50
CA ASN A 158 8.31 -10.73 6.50
C ASN A 158 9.10 -11.85 7.16
N TRP A 159 8.49 -12.54 8.10
CA TRP A 159 9.05 -13.70 8.77
C TRP A 159 8.22 -14.95 8.44
N TYR A 160 8.78 -15.78 7.57
CA TYR A 160 8.18 -17.04 7.15
C TYR A 160 8.61 -18.14 8.11
N LEU A 161 7.78 -18.43 9.11
CA LEU A 161 8.09 -19.41 10.14
C LEU A 161 8.15 -20.82 9.53
N VAL A 162 7.08 -21.19 8.81
CA VAL A 162 6.95 -22.44 8.07
C VAL A 162 6.27 -22.13 6.73
N HIS A 163 6.14 -23.13 5.85
CA HIS A 163 5.51 -22.94 4.53
C HIS A 163 4.11 -22.29 4.60
N TYR A 164 3.38 -22.55 5.69
CA TYR A 164 2.01 -22.12 5.89
C TYR A 164 1.84 -20.91 6.81
N VAL A 165 2.90 -20.42 7.46
CA VAL A 165 2.77 -19.35 8.47
C VAL A 165 3.76 -18.24 8.18
N LYS A 166 3.23 -17.04 7.99
CA LYS A 166 3.99 -15.82 7.73
C LYS A 166 3.56 -14.73 8.70
N LEU A 167 4.52 -14.08 9.33
CA LEU A 167 4.32 -12.85 10.09
C LEU A 167 4.87 -11.67 9.28
N THR A 168 4.24 -10.50 9.38
CA THR A 168 4.72 -9.25 8.78
C THR A 168 4.70 -8.17 9.85
N VAL A 169 5.78 -7.40 9.93
CA VAL A 169 5.87 -6.19 10.75
C VAL A 169 6.35 -5.07 9.85
N ASP A 170 5.65 -3.93 9.88
CA ASP A 170 6.03 -2.79 9.07
C ASP A 170 5.70 -1.45 9.74
N TRP A 171 6.50 -0.46 9.35
CA TRP A 171 6.28 0.94 9.61
C TRP A 171 6.01 1.62 8.27
N GLN A 172 4.93 2.40 8.23
CA GLN A 172 4.52 3.20 7.11
C GLN A 172 4.58 4.68 7.50
N TYR A 173 5.27 5.48 6.71
CA TYR A 173 5.22 6.93 6.73
C TYR A 173 4.42 7.42 5.52
N SER A 174 3.49 8.34 5.73
CA SER A 174 2.74 8.98 4.66
C SER A 174 2.87 10.48 4.77
N ASP A 175 3.10 11.17 3.66
CA ASP A 175 3.11 12.64 3.59
C ASP A 175 2.21 13.16 2.48
N TYR A 176 1.73 14.38 2.68
CA TYR A 176 0.75 15.03 1.84
C TYR A 176 1.23 16.42 1.47
N ASN A 177 0.99 16.85 0.23
CA ASN A 177 1.42 18.18 -0.21
C ASN A 177 0.68 19.33 0.50
N ARG A 178 -0.42 19.04 1.21
CA ARG A 178 -1.21 19.97 2.01
C ARG A 178 -1.80 19.27 3.24
N PRO A 179 -2.23 20.00 4.28
CA PRO A 179 -2.83 19.40 5.46
C PRO A 179 -4.09 18.59 5.14
N VAL A 180 -4.21 17.42 5.75
CA VAL A 180 -5.36 16.51 5.65
C VAL A 180 -6.00 16.36 7.04
N ALA A 181 -7.31 16.07 7.08
CA ALA A 181 -8.01 15.91 8.35
C ALA A 181 -7.58 14.61 9.04
N LEU A 182 -7.16 14.69 10.31
CA LEU A 182 -6.81 13.53 11.13
C LEU A 182 -7.95 13.17 12.09
N THR A 183 -8.47 14.17 12.80
CA THR A 183 -9.64 14.11 13.68
C THR A 183 -10.48 15.36 13.46
N PRO A 184 -11.75 15.41 13.92
CA PRO A 184 -12.54 16.64 13.87
C PRO A 184 -11.78 17.82 14.49
N GLY A 185 -11.50 18.84 13.69
CA GLY A 185 -10.76 20.04 14.12
C GLY A 185 -9.23 19.92 14.13
N SER A 186 -8.65 18.78 13.74
CA SER A 186 -7.19 18.58 13.65
C SER A 186 -6.77 18.19 12.24
N THR A 187 -5.65 18.76 11.80
CA THR A 187 -5.04 18.45 10.51
C THR A 187 -3.58 18.06 10.65
N THR A 188 -3.08 17.30 9.70
CA THR A 188 -1.67 16.90 9.63
C THR A 188 -1.19 16.89 8.18
N THR A 189 0.09 17.10 7.95
CA THR A 189 0.72 16.91 6.64
C THR A 189 1.40 15.55 6.52
N PHE A 190 1.43 14.76 7.59
CA PHE A 190 2.01 13.43 7.60
C PHE A 190 1.31 12.48 8.58
N ASN A 191 1.51 11.18 8.41
CA ASN A 191 1.03 10.15 9.33
C ASN A 191 2.06 9.02 9.47
N ASN A 192 2.11 8.41 10.65
CA ASN A 192 2.91 7.22 10.91
C ASN A 192 1.98 6.07 11.32
N LEU A 193 2.17 4.92 10.70
CA LEU A 193 1.40 3.71 10.98
C LEU A 193 2.37 2.56 11.27
N PHE A 194 2.12 1.83 12.34
CA PHE A 194 2.79 0.56 12.61
C PHE A 194 1.79 -0.57 12.41
N TRP A 195 2.22 -1.58 11.68
CA TRP A 195 1.36 -2.69 11.32
C TRP A 195 1.96 -4.04 11.65
N PHE A 196 1.08 -4.95 12.04
CA PHE A 196 1.40 -6.34 12.33
C PHE A 196 0.38 -7.22 11.64
N ARG A 197 0.85 -8.22 10.89
CA ARG A 197 0.02 -9.21 10.20
C ARG A 197 0.47 -10.61 10.56
N SER A 198 -0.48 -11.49 10.79
CA SER A 198 -0.28 -12.94 10.73
C SER A 198 -1.07 -13.49 9.55
N GLN A 199 -0.44 -14.34 8.74
CA GLN A 199 -1.06 -15.04 7.63
C GLN A 199 -0.85 -16.54 7.80
N ILE A 200 -1.95 -17.29 7.72
CA ILE A 200 -1.98 -18.75 7.78
C ILE A 200 -2.58 -19.26 6.46
N TYR A 201 -1.87 -20.16 5.79
CA TYR A 201 -2.28 -20.79 4.53
C TYR A 201 -2.72 -22.23 4.79
N PHE A 202 -3.74 -22.69 4.08
CA PHE A 202 -4.27 -24.06 4.15
C PHE A 202 -4.72 -24.52 2.76
#